data_AF-A0A812MWP6-F1
#
_entry.id   AF-A0A812MWP6-F1
#
_cell.length_a   1.000
_cell.length_b   1.000
_cell.length_c   1.000
_cell.angle_alpha   90.00
_cell.angle_beta   90.00
_cell.angle_gamma   90.00
#
_symmetry.space_group_name_H-M   'P 1'
#
loop_
_entity.id
_entity.type
_entity.pdbx_description
1 polymer ?
#
loop_
_entity_poly.entity_id
_entity_poly.type
_entity_poly.pdbx_seq_one_letter_code
_entity_poly.pdbx_strand_id
1 'polypeptide(L)'
;MPRDLVAQQDMVPAVRDPIVVVGWPADFGNILLLLDSQVPEGTKVFVLSERPEPKRTAALTGHRKLLNLEIEHRCGPRTSVRCLRELPLQEAAAILILAEMQGVTSDDPGEVPEDDDVGDDTLTSDSVCLAALLVVADILEETDDALKRGHSEAYHLCQAVTANTEVLSSTGKKTKIICEVVDPRTEQAVARNKQLQDTAFFFRSKALETGIFTMAMSEPAVFNTLMVLMSPSCPSLKAVPVEQVLDKGLGMGGRSPGILARANWRELNAAVRMSGGLLVGWHQRTQGLKFQLTPSCGKDEPMVWHSGDLLLVILQPDFK
;
A
#
# COMPACT_ATOMS: atom_id res chain seq x y z
N MET A 1 7.32 20.93 -43.90
CA MET A 1 7.29 22.23 -43.20
C MET A 1 5.84 22.61 -42.96
N PRO A 2 5.48 23.11 -41.77
CA PRO A 2 5.43 22.39 -40.48
C PRO A 2 3.99 22.48 -39.88
N ARG A 3 3.61 22.03 -38.68
CA ARG A 3 4.25 21.57 -37.42
C ARG A 3 3.71 20.16 -37.03
N ASP A 4 4.15 19.45 -35.99
CA ASP A 4 4.59 19.74 -34.60
C ASP A 4 3.49 20.29 -33.67
N LEU A 5 2.40 19.53 -33.51
CA LEU A 5 1.36 19.73 -32.49
C LEU A 5 0.84 18.40 -31.90
N VAL A 6 1.74 17.45 -31.60
CA VAL A 6 1.49 16.58 -30.43
C VAL A 6 1.85 17.45 -29.24
N ALA A 7 0.84 17.96 -28.55
CA ALA A 7 1.05 18.74 -27.35
C ALA A 7 1.89 17.89 -26.38
N GLN A 8 3.01 18.45 -25.93
CA GLN A 8 3.63 17.99 -24.69
C GLN A 8 2.56 18.20 -23.61
N GLN A 9 1.88 17.12 -23.22
CA GLN A 9 1.31 17.09 -21.89
C GLN A 9 2.50 17.26 -20.96
N ASP A 10 2.57 18.42 -20.30
CA ASP A 10 3.53 18.66 -19.24
C ASP A 10 3.36 17.53 -18.24
N MET A 11 4.30 16.59 -18.26
CA MET A 11 4.37 15.54 -17.26
C MET A 11 4.63 16.26 -15.94
N VAL A 12 3.57 16.38 -15.13
CA VAL A 12 3.70 16.64 -13.70
C VAL A 12 4.77 15.66 -13.21
N PRO A 13 5.92 16.13 -12.70
CA PRO A 13 7.00 15.25 -12.32
C PRO A 13 6.45 14.26 -11.30
N ALA A 14 6.60 12.97 -11.59
CA ALA A 14 6.05 11.92 -10.72
C ALA A 14 6.59 12.13 -9.31
N VAL A 15 5.67 12.32 -8.35
CA VAL A 15 6.03 12.71 -7.00
C VAL A 15 6.90 11.63 -6.38
N ARG A 16 8.11 12.00 -5.96
CA ARG A 16 9.16 11.08 -5.46
C ARG A 16 9.08 10.94 -3.94
N ASP A 17 7.88 10.77 -3.42
CA ASP A 17 7.66 10.61 -1.99
C ASP A 17 8.41 9.36 -1.50
N PRO A 18 9.19 9.45 -0.40
CA PRO A 18 9.97 8.32 0.08
C PRO A 18 9.08 7.18 0.57
N ILE A 19 9.65 5.99 0.64
CA ILE A 19 9.07 4.84 1.31
C ILE A 19 9.93 4.55 2.53
N VAL A 20 9.31 4.33 3.68
CA VAL A 20 10.01 3.95 4.90
C VAL A 20 9.71 2.48 5.19
N VAL A 21 10.74 1.73 5.56
CA VAL A 21 10.63 0.33 5.99
C VAL A 21 11.25 0.18 7.38
N VAL A 22 10.50 -0.43 8.28
CA VAL A 22 10.93 -0.79 9.64
C VAL A 22 10.91 -2.32 9.74
N GLY A 23 12.09 -2.93 9.70
CA GLY A 23 12.28 -4.38 9.60
C GLY A 23 13.12 -4.81 8.39
N TRP A 24 13.68 -6.02 8.48
CA TRP A 24 14.35 -6.72 7.38
C TRP A 24 13.94 -8.20 7.35
N PRO A 25 12.81 -8.54 6.70
CA PRO A 25 12.45 -9.94 6.47
C PRO A 25 13.47 -10.65 5.59
N ALA A 26 13.49 -11.98 5.64
CA ALA A 26 14.50 -12.80 4.95
C ALA A 26 14.50 -12.63 3.42
N ASP A 27 13.33 -12.36 2.84
CA ASP A 27 13.08 -12.19 1.41
C ASP A 27 13.06 -10.72 0.96
N PHE A 28 13.41 -9.76 1.83
CA PHE A 28 13.30 -8.33 1.56
C PHE A 28 13.99 -7.85 0.26
N GLY A 29 15.07 -8.53 -0.17
CA GLY A 29 15.70 -8.27 -1.45
C GLY A 29 14.80 -8.52 -2.67
N ASN A 30 13.89 -9.50 -2.59
CA ASN A 30 12.88 -9.74 -3.62
C ASN A 30 11.78 -8.67 -3.60
N ILE A 31 11.38 -8.20 -2.40
CA ILE A 31 10.42 -7.10 -2.24
C ILE A 31 10.97 -5.83 -2.90
N LEU A 32 12.24 -5.50 -2.65
CA LEU A 32 12.93 -4.37 -3.27
C LEU A 32 13.01 -4.50 -4.81
N LEU A 33 13.32 -5.69 -5.34
CA LEU A 33 13.32 -5.93 -6.80
C LEU A 33 11.96 -5.72 -7.46
N LEU A 34 10.88 -6.16 -6.81
CA LEU A 34 9.52 -5.95 -7.32
C LEU A 34 9.14 -4.46 -7.25
N LEU A 35 9.43 -3.81 -6.12
CA LEU A 35 9.17 -2.39 -5.90
C LEU A 35 9.92 -1.51 -6.92
N ASP A 36 11.18 -1.81 -7.23
CA ASP A 36 12.00 -1.09 -8.22
C ASP A 36 11.32 -1.00 -9.58
N SER A 37 10.60 -2.05 -10.00
CA SER A 37 9.86 -2.05 -11.27
C SER A 37 8.54 -1.25 -11.26
N GLN A 38 8.07 -0.82 -10.09
CA GLN A 38 6.76 -0.18 -9.90
C GLN A 38 6.83 1.31 -9.53
N VAL A 39 8.01 1.82 -9.18
CA VAL A 39 8.22 3.21 -8.72
C VAL A 39 8.98 4.08 -9.74
N PRO A 40 8.83 5.42 -9.70
CA PRO A 40 9.63 6.32 -10.51
C PRO A 40 11.14 6.25 -10.21
N GLU A 41 11.97 6.60 -11.21
CA GLU A 41 13.41 6.72 -11.02
C GLU A 41 13.76 7.80 -9.98
N GLY A 42 14.62 7.44 -9.02
CA GLY A 42 15.05 8.29 -7.91
C GLY A 42 14.13 8.23 -6.68
N THR A 43 13.29 7.20 -6.56
CA THR A 43 12.50 6.96 -5.33
C THR A 43 13.40 6.45 -4.22
N LYS A 44 13.31 7.06 -3.03
CA LYS A 44 14.12 6.70 -1.87
C LYS A 44 13.41 5.71 -0.96
N VAL A 45 14.13 4.68 -0.50
CA VAL A 45 13.67 3.71 0.50
C VAL A 45 14.56 3.80 1.74
N PHE A 46 14.01 4.28 2.85
CA PHE A 46 14.70 4.39 4.14
C PHE A 46 14.45 3.12 4.96
N VAL A 47 15.49 2.38 5.34
CA VAL A 47 15.34 1.06 6.00
C VAL A 47 15.96 1.05 7.40
N LEU A 48 15.11 1.13 8.43
CA LEU A 48 15.48 0.92 9.82
C LEU A 48 15.36 -0.57 10.18
N SER A 49 16.46 -1.17 10.63
CA SER A 49 16.51 -2.56 11.07
C SER A 49 17.65 -2.74 12.07
N GLU A 50 17.54 -3.76 12.93
CA GLU A 50 18.59 -4.15 13.88
C GLU A 50 19.71 -4.94 13.17
N ARG A 51 19.40 -5.58 12.03
CA ARG A 51 20.37 -6.27 11.19
C ARG A 51 21.47 -5.31 10.69
N PRO A 52 22.77 -5.61 10.95
CA PRO A 52 23.88 -4.77 10.51
C PRO A 52 23.87 -4.50 9.01
N GLU A 53 24.16 -3.26 8.61
CA GLU A 53 24.21 -2.83 7.21
C GLU A 53 25.09 -3.76 6.33
N PRO A 54 26.30 -4.20 6.74
CA PRO A 54 27.06 -5.16 5.93
C PRO A 54 26.32 -6.48 5.65
N LYS A 55 25.58 -7.04 6.63
CA LYS A 55 24.75 -8.24 6.44
C LYS A 55 23.51 -7.99 5.58
N ARG A 56 23.06 -6.73 5.47
CA ARG A 56 21.96 -6.30 4.58
C ARG A 56 22.46 -6.10 3.15
N THR A 57 23.52 -5.33 2.96
CA THR A 57 24.17 -5.15 1.66
C THR A 57 24.63 -6.48 1.07
N ALA A 58 25.22 -7.38 1.87
CA ALA A 58 25.60 -8.72 1.42
C ALA A 58 24.39 -9.52 0.92
N ALA A 59 23.25 -9.48 1.62
CA ALA A 59 22.02 -10.14 1.16
C ALA A 59 21.50 -9.57 -0.17
N LEU A 60 21.85 -8.32 -0.53
CA LEU A 60 21.53 -7.74 -1.83
C LEU A 60 22.51 -8.12 -2.96
N THR A 61 23.70 -8.66 -2.66
CA THR A 61 24.75 -8.89 -3.67
C THR A 61 24.46 -9.99 -4.71
N GLY A 62 23.41 -10.80 -4.50
CA GLY A 62 22.93 -11.80 -5.48
C GLY A 62 21.81 -11.30 -6.41
N HIS A 63 21.27 -10.10 -6.17
CA HIS A 63 20.09 -9.59 -6.89
C HIS A 63 20.47 -8.74 -8.12
N ARG A 64 19.51 -8.56 -9.04
CA ARG A 64 19.64 -7.61 -10.14
C ARG A 64 19.88 -6.20 -9.59
N LYS A 65 20.74 -5.42 -10.23
CA LYS A 65 20.94 -4.00 -9.88
C LYS A 65 19.61 -3.25 -9.96
N LEU A 66 19.21 -2.62 -8.86
CA LEU A 66 18.10 -1.69 -8.77
C LEU A 66 18.36 -0.49 -9.69
N LEU A 67 17.33 -0.05 -10.42
CA LEU A 67 17.42 1.00 -11.43
C LEU A 67 16.72 2.29 -11.00
N ASN A 68 15.62 2.17 -10.26
CA ASN A 68 14.76 3.28 -9.85
C ASN A 68 14.90 3.62 -8.36
N LEU A 69 15.33 2.66 -7.54
CA LEU A 69 15.46 2.80 -6.09
C LEU A 69 16.85 3.25 -5.61
N GLU A 70 16.84 4.22 -4.69
CA GLU A 70 17.97 4.55 -3.81
C GLU A 70 17.64 4.06 -2.39
N ILE A 71 18.49 3.20 -1.81
CA ILE A 71 18.29 2.66 -0.45
C ILE A 71 19.15 3.43 0.55
N GLU A 72 18.55 3.95 1.61
CA GLU A 72 19.24 4.56 2.74
C GLU A 72 19.10 3.68 3.99
N HIS A 73 20.23 3.11 4.44
CA HIS A 73 20.26 2.21 5.60
C HIS A 73 20.34 3.00 6.92
N ARG A 74 19.57 2.55 7.91
CA ARG A 74 19.67 2.93 9.32
C ARG A 74 19.76 1.68 10.18
N CYS A 75 20.74 1.60 11.07
CA CYS A 75 20.96 0.45 11.95
C CYS A 75 20.57 0.83 13.38
N GLY A 76 19.62 0.12 13.99
CA GLY A 76 19.18 0.39 15.36
C GLY A 76 17.82 -0.23 15.70
N PRO A 77 17.40 -0.18 16.97
CA PRO A 77 16.18 -0.83 17.45
C PRO A 77 14.92 -0.31 16.74
N ARG A 78 14.08 -1.24 16.27
CA ARG A 78 12.87 -0.90 15.48
C ARG A 78 11.83 -0.09 16.28
N THR A 79 11.86 -0.18 17.61
CA THR A 79 10.99 0.54 18.56
C THR A 79 11.61 1.82 19.12
N SER A 80 12.83 2.18 18.72
CA SER A 80 13.51 3.36 19.22
C SER A 80 12.89 4.65 18.67
N VAL A 81 12.21 5.41 19.53
CA VAL A 81 11.66 6.75 19.22
C VAL A 81 12.71 7.64 18.55
N ARG A 82 13.97 7.58 19.02
CA ARG A 82 15.08 8.34 18.42
C ARG A 82 15.34 7.90 16.98
N CYS A 83 15.50 6.60 16.74
CA CYS A 83 15.80 6.10 15.40
C CYS A 83 14.63 6.31 14.42
N LEU A 84 13.39 6.23 14.90
CA LEU A 84 12.18 6.50 14.12
C LEU A 84 12.02 7.99 13.78
N ARG A 85 12.38 8.91 14.69
CA ARG A 85 12.40 10.38 14.43
C ARG A 85 13.52 10.81 13.46
N GLU A 86 14.50 9.97 13.20
CA GLU A 86 15.55 10.20 12.17
C GLU A 86 15.08 9.79 10.75
N LEU A 87 13.84 9.30 10.58
CA LEU A 87 13.23 8.90 9.30
C LEU A 87 12.21 9.95 8.79
N PRO A 88 12.01 10.10 7.47
CA PRO A 88 11.06 11.04 6.89
C PRO A 88 9.61 10.51 6.94
N LEU A 89 9.08 10.30 8.15
CA LEU A 89 7.77 9.66 8.36
C LEU A 89 6.59 10.51 7.82
N GLN A 90 6.72 11.83 7.78
CA GLN A 90 5.66 12.76 7.36
C GLN A 90 5.61 12.97 5.85
N GLU A 91 6.74 12.83 5.19
CA GLU A 91 6.91 12.93 3.75
C GLU A 91 6.68 11.59 3.05
N ALA A 92 6.71 10.48 3.78
CA ALA A 92 6.59 9.14 3.20
C ALA A 92 5.22 8.87 2.57
N ALA A 93 5.20 8.33 1.35
CA ALA A 93 3.99 7.81 0.72
C ALA A 93 3.46 6.56 1.45
N ALA A 94 4.36 5.77 2.02
CA ALA A 94 4.05 4.59 2.81
C ALA A 94 5.14 4.29 3.85
N ILE A 95 4.70 3.80 5.02
CA ILE A 95 5.53 3.19 6.06
C ILE A 95 5.17 1.71 6.12
N LEU A 96 6.13 0.84 5.82
CA LEU A 96 6.01 -0.62 5.90
C LEU A 96 6.68 -1.09 7.19
N ILE A 97 5.91 -1.71 8.09
CA ILE A 97 6.42 -2.31 9.32
C ILE A 97 6.35 -3.83 9.11
N LEU A 98 7.52 -4.46 9.02
CA LEU A 98 7.68 -5.85 8.59
C LEU A 98 8.29 -6.71 9.71
N ALA A 99 7.89 -7.97 9.75
CA ALA A 99 8.43 -8.92 10.70
C ALA A 99 9.90 -9.20 10.38
N GLU A 100 10.74 -9.19 11.41
CA GLU A 100 12.16 -9.51 11.33
C GLU A 100 12.38 -10.62 12.38
N MET A 101 12.61 -11.83 11.90
CA MET A 101 12.83 -13.02 12.75
C MET A 101 14.26 -13.00 13.26
N GLN A 102 14.46 -12.98 14.58
CA GLN A 102 15.79 -12.89 15.21
C GLN A 102 16.35 -14.28 15.52
N GLY A 103 16.55 -15.12 14.50
CA GLY A 103 17.06 -16.48 14.71
C GLY A 103 17.71 -17.15 13.49
N VAL A 104 17.19 -16.91 12.27
CA VAL A 104 17.64 -17.62 11.04
C VAL A 104 19.03 -17.16 10.53
N THR A 105 19.80 -16.43 11.33
CA THR A 105 21.22 -16.12 11.08
C THR A 105 22.03 -16.10 12.38
N SER A 106 21.93 -17.15 13.21
CA SER A 106 23.11 -17.57 13.96
C SER A 106 24.23 -17.82 12.93
N ASP A 107 25.42 -17.24 13.14
CA ASP A 107 26.56 -17.47 12.25
C ASP A 107 27.23 -18.85 12.53
N ASP A 108 26.56 -19.72 13.28
CA ASP A 108 26.98 -21.09 13.59
C ASP A 108 26.11 -22.11 12.81
N PRO A 109 26.67 -22.81 11.81
CA PRO A 109 25.93 -23.80 11.03
C PRO A 109 25.57 -25.09 11.80
N GLY A 110 25.82 -25.14 13.13
CA GLY A 110 25.44 -26.24 14.02
C GLY A 110 24.15 -26.06 14.82
N GLU A 111 23.61 -24.84 14.93
CA GLU A 111 22.38 -24.60 15.71
C GLU A 111 21.13 -24.92 14.87
N VAL A 112 20.57 -26.11 15.08
CA VAL A 112 19.20 -26.44 14.66
C VAL A 112 18.25 -25.79 15.66
N PRO A 113 17.32 -24.90 15.24
CA PRO A 113 16.29 -24.39 16.15
C PRO A 113 15.48 -25.55 16.71
N GLU A 114 15.25 -25.58 18.03
CA GLU A 114 14.29 -26.52 18.62
C GLU A 114 12.88 -26.15 18.11
N ASP A 115 12.08 -27.15 17.69
CA ASP A 115 10.82 -26.91 16.97
C ASP A 115 9.79 -26.03 17.72
N ASP A 116 9.93 -25.90 19.04
CA ASP A 116 9.09 -25.04 19.90
C ASP A 116 9.45 -23.54 19.82
N ASP A 117 10.68 -23.17 19.42
CA ASP A 117 11.21 -21.81 19.45
C ASP A 117 10.61 -20.91 18.35
N VAL A 118 10.33 -21.50 17.17
CA VAL A 118 9.76 -20.81 16.00
C VAL A 118 8.42 -20.14 16.31
N GLY A 119 7.66 -20.67 17.28
CA GLY A 119 6.41 -20.08 17.73
C GLY A 119 6.61 -18.79 18.53
N ASP A 120 7.53 -18.78 19.49
CA ASP A 120 7.80 -17.61 20.34
C ASP A 120 8.46 -16.49 19.51
N ASP A 121 9.34 -16.86 18.59
CA ASP A 121 10.01 -15.96 17.65
C ASP A 121 9.00 -15.19 16.75
N THR A 122 7.87 -15.81 16.38
CA THR A 122 6.80 -15.09 15.65
C THR A 122 6.00 -14.13 16.54
N LEU A 123 5.70 -14.51 17.79
CA LEU A 123 4.97 -13.67 18.74
C LEU A 123 5.80 -12.46 19.21
N THR A 124 7.12 -12.64 19.40
CA THR A 124 8.03 -11.55 19.72
C THR A 124 8.18 -10.60 18.52
N SER A 125 8.35 -11.11 17.30
CA SER A 125 8.44 -10.25 16.11
C SER A 125 7.17 -9.45 15.84
N ASP A 126 5.99 -10.07 16.00
CA ASP A 126 4.68 -9.39 15.97
C ASP A 126 4.57 -8.29 17.04
N SER A 127 5.02 -8.59 18.26
CA SER A 127 5.02 -7.63 19.37
C SER A 127 5.92 -6.42 19.07
N VAL A 128 7.07 -6.63 18.43
CA VAL A 128 7.96 -5.55 17.98
C VAL A 128 7.33 -4.74 16.85
N CYS A 129 6.63 -5.36 15.91
CA CYS A 129 5.91 -4.67 14.83
C CYS A 129 4.79 -3.78 15.41
N LEU A 130 3.98 -4.30 16.33
CA LEU A 130 2.93 -3.52 17.00
C LEU A 130 3.49 -2.39 17.87
N ALA A 131 4.62 -2.60 18.55
CA ALA A 131 5.28 -1.55 19.32
C ALA A 131 5.84 -0.45 18.42
N ALA A 132 6.51 -0.80 17.31
CA ALA A 132 7.00 0.15 16.33
C ALA A 132 5.85 0.95 15.68
N LEU A 133 4.73 0.29 15.37
CA LEU A 133 3.52 0.93 14.87
C LEU A 133 3.00 2.02 15.81
N LEU A 134 2.88 1.72 17.11
CA LEU A 134 2.39 2.68 18.09
C LEU A 134 3.32 3.89 18.22
N VAL A 135 4.65 3.68 18.21
CA VAL A 135 5.63 4.78 18.25
C VAL A 135 5.60 5.63 16.98
N VAL A 136 5.46 5.00 15.80
CA VAL A 136 5.28 5.72 14.53
C VAL A 136 4.00 6.56 14.54
N ALA A 137 2.88 5.98 15.00
CA ALA A 137 1.60 6.69 15.08
C ALA A 137 1.67 7.91 16.01
N ASP A 138 2.31 7.77 17.17
CA ASP A 138 2.54 8.85 18.15
C ASP A 138 3.38 9.99 17.57
N ILE A 139 4.54 9.69 16.96
CA ILE A 139 5.39 10.69 16.28
C ILE A 139 4.61 11.42 15.16
N LEU A 140 3.77 10.68 14.43
CA LEU A 140 2.96 11.27 13.36
C LEU A 140 1.90 12.24 13.90
N GLU A 141 1.26 11.91 15.03
CA GLU A 141 0.25 12.73 15.70
C GLU A 141 0.85 13.98 16.37
N GLU A 142 1.96 13.86 17.10
CA GLU A 142 2.68 15.00 17.71
C GLU A 142 2.96 16.11 16.69
N THR A 143 3.37 15.72 15.48
CA THR A 143 3.78 16.64 14.41
C THR A 143 2.58 17.29 13.74
N ASP A 144 1.50 16.54 13.49
CA ASP A 144 0.26 17.08 12.91
C ASP A 144 -0.41 18.08 13.88
N ASP A 145 -0.38 17.81 15.19
CA ASP A 145 -0.84 18.75 16.20
C ASP A 145 0.07 19.97 16.36
N ALA A 146 1.38 19.86 16.08
CA ALA A 146 2.26 21.02 15.95
C ALA A 146 1.91 21.86 14.70
N LEU A 147 1.59 21.23 13.57
CA LEU A 147 1.17 21.88 12.32
C LEU A 147 -0.17 22.62 12.50
N LYS A 148 -1.19 21.98 13.07
CA LYS A 148 -2.51 22.58 13.36
C LYS A 148 -2.42 23.82 14.26
N ARG A 149 -1.53 23.80 15.25
CA ARG A 149 -1.29 24.95 16.15
C ARG A 149 -0.60 26.13 15.47
N GLY A 150 -0.02 25.94 14.28
CA GLY A 150 0.79 26.94 13.59
C GLY A 150 0.09 27.75 12.48
N HIS A 151 -0.96 27.24 11.83
CA HIS A 151 -1.48 27.83 10.58
C HIS A 151 -3.02 27.99 10.52
N SER A 152 -3.46 29.25 10.39
CA SER A 152 -4.84 29.67 10.13
C SER A 152 -5.24 29.43 8.66
N GLU A 153 -6.51 29.03 8.44
CA GLU A 153 -7.26 28.88 7.16
C GLU A 153 -6.62 28.09 6.00
N ALA A 154 -5.37 28.37 5.62
CA ALA A 154 -4.68 27.71 4.52
C ALA A 154 -4.47 26.20 4.74
N TYR A 155 -4.29 25.75 5.99
CA TYR A 155 -4.18 24.32 6.33
C TYR A 155 -5.46 23.55 5.94
N HIS A 156 -6.64 24.11 6.25
CA HIS A 156 -7.92 23.51 5.86
C HIS A 156 -8.13 23.47 4.34
N LEU A 157 -7.64 24.47 3.62
CA LEU A 157 -7.72 24.51 2.16
C LEU A 157 -6.85 23.40 1.52
N CYS A 158 -5.61 23.22 2.00
CA CYS A 158 -4.74 22.13 1.54
C CYS A 158 -5.32 20.75 1.87
N GLN A 159 -5.84 20.55 3.09
CA GLN A 159 -6.42 19.28 3.52
C GLN A 159 -7.63 18.88 2.66
N ALA A 160 -8.46 19.85 2.26
CA ALA A 160 -9.59 19.63 1.35
C ALA A 160 -9.19 19.29 -0.09
N VAL A 161 -7.98 19.67 -0.54
CA VAL A 161 -7.46 19.31 -1.86
C VAL A 161 -6.81 17.92 -1.85
N THR A 162 -6.05 17.57 -0.81
CA THR A 162 -5.39 16.25 -0.72
C THR A 162 -6.32 15.11 -0.33
N ALA A 163 -7.42 15.38 0.38
CA ALA A 163 -8.39 14.35 0.79
C ALA A 163 -9.15 13.69 -0.38
N ASN A 164 -9.04 14.19 -1.61
CA ASN A 164 -9.80 13.71 -2.77
C ASN A 164 -9.13 12.57 -3.55
N THR A 165 -7.93 12.13 -3.14
CA THR A 165 -7.17 11.09 -3.89
C THR A 165 -6.86 9.83 -3.09
N GLU A 166 -7.15 9.78 -1.78
CA GLU A 166 -6.64 8.72 -0.91
C GLU A 166 -7.70 8.16 0.07
N VAL A 167 -8.09 6.91 -0.15
CA VAL A 167 -9.07 6.14 0.66
C VAL A 167 -8.65 5.94 2.13
N LEU A 168 -7.37 6.19 2.46
CA LEU A 168 -6.85 6.12 3.84
C LEU A 168 -6.95 7.46 4.59
N SER A 169 -7.33 8.56 3.94
CA SER A 169 -7.35 9.91 4.54
C SER A 169 -8.64 10.27 5.30
N SER A 170 -9.38 9.28 5.81
CA SER A 170 -10.52 9.53 6.73
C SER A 170 -10.10 10.26 8.02
N THR A 171 -8.80 10.23 8.35
CA THR A 171 -8.15 10.95 9.46
C THR A 171 -7.45 12.24 9.04
N GLY A 172 -7.37 12.55 7.74
CA GLY A 172 -6.58 13.67 7.21
C GLY A 172 -5.05 13.49 7.26
N LYS A 173 -4.54 12.34 7.73
CA LYS A 173 -3.12 11.99 7.71
C LYS A 173 -2.66 11.68 6.28
N LYS A 174 -1.47 12.14 5.89
CA LYS A 174 -0.87 11.91 4.56
C LYS A 174 -0.20 10.54 4.40
N THR A 175 0.34 10.00 5.48
CA THR A 175 1.18 8.80 5.42
C THR A 175 0.38 7.52 5.67
N LYS A 176 0.56 6.52 4.81
CA LYS A 176 -0.10 5.21 4.92
C LYS A 176 0.78 4.25 5.72
N ILE A 177 0.30 3.72 6.84
CA ILE A 177 1.02 2.70 7.60
C ILE A 177 0.47 1.31 7.25
N ILE A 178 1.37 0.41 6.88
CA ILE A 178 1.10 -0.99 6.56
C ILE A 178 1.92 -1.84 7.52
N CYS A 179 1.27 -2.71 8.29
CA CYS A 179 1.92 -3.55 9.29
C CYS A 179 1.71 -5.03 8.97
N GLU A 180 2.80 -5.78 8.91
CA GLU A 180 2.76 -7.24 8.88
C GLU A 180 2.31 -7.80 10.23
N VAL A 181 1.61 -8.93 10.17
CA VAL A 181 1.31 -9.80 11.31
C VAL A 181 1.57 -11.24 10.89
N VAL A 182 2.26 -12.02 11.70
CA VAL A 182 2.69 -13.38 11.37
C VAL A 182 1.84 -14.41 12.12
N ASP A 183 1.57 -14.20 13.41
CA ASP A 183 0.83 -15.15 14.24
C ASP A 183 -0.70 -14.95 14.16
N PRO A 184 -1.50 -16.03 14.03
CA PRO A 184 -2.96 -15.95 13.94
C PRO A 184 -3.65 -15.41 15.20
N ARG A 185 -3.04 -15.54 16.39
CA ARG A 185 -3.57 -15.01 17.66
C ARG A 185 -3.36 -13.49 17.71
N THR A 186 -2.21 -12.99 17.25
CA THR A 186 -1.98 -11.55 17.06
C THR A 186 -3.02 -10.96 16.10
N GLU A 187 -3.25 -11.56 14.93
CA GLU A 187 -4.28 -11.08 14.00
C GLU A 187 -5.66 -11.05 14.66
N GLN A 188 -6.04 -12.11 15.40
CA GLN A 188 -7.34 -12.13 16.09
C GLN A 188 -7.46 -11.03 17.16
N ALA A 189 -6.38 -10.68 17.86
CA ALA A 189 -6.36 -9.57 18.81
C ALA A 189 -6.49 -8.21 18.09
N VAL A 190 -5.72 -8.02 17.02
CA VAL A 190 -5.72 -6.80 16.18
C VAL A 190 -7.05 -6.59 15.45
N ALA A 191 -7.70 -7.65 14.97
CA ALA A 191 -9.02 -7.61 14.33
C ALA A 191 -10.16 -7.25 15.29
N ARG A 192 -9.96 -7.45 16.60
CA ARG A 192 -10.91 -7.04 17.66
C ARG A 192 -10.63 -5.62 18.18
N ASN A 193 -9.49 -5.02 17.85
CA ASN A 193 -9.08 -3.71 18.32
C ASN A 193 -9.30 -2.65 17.24
N LYS A 194 -10.45 -1.97 17.29
CA LYS A 194 -10.80 -0.90 16.33
C LYS A 194 -9.76 0.23 16.28
N GLN A 195 -9.17 0.63 17.41
CA GLN A 195 -8.19 1.71 17.43
C GLN A 195 -6.93 1.35 16.63
N LEU A 196 -6.49 0.08 16.66
CA LEU A 196 -5.40 -0.38 15.80
C LEU A 196 -5.83 -0.38 14.32
N GLN A 197 -7.02 -0.92 14.00
CA GLN A 197 -7.56 -0.94 12.64
C GLN A 197 -7.72 0.46 12.01
N ASP A 198 -8.04 1.47 12.83
CA ASP A 198 -8.13 2.87 12.40
C ASP A 198 -6.74 3.53 12.26
N THR A 199 -5.67 2.91 12.77
CA THR A 199 -4.27 3.42 12.73
C THR A 199 -3.46 2.89 11.55
N ALA A 200 -3.61 1.61 11.19
CA ALA A 200 -2.82 0.97 10.12
C ALA A 200 -3.58 -0.12 9.37
N PHE A 201 -3.14 -0.40 8.14
CA PHE A 201 -3.56 -1.57 7.40
C PHE A 201 -2.73 -2.79 7.81
N PHE A 202 -3.38 -3.83 8.33
CA PHE A 202 -2.72 -5.08 8.71
C PHE A 202 -2.86 -6.14 7.62
N PHE A 203 -1.78 -6.90 7.39
CA PHE A 203 -1.81 -8.06 6.50
C PHE A 203 -1.10 -9.26 7.14
N ARG A 204 -1.63 -10.47 6.89
CA ARG A 204 -0.96 -11.72 7.27
C ARG A 204 -0.26 -12.37 6.09
N SER A 205 1.06 -12.26 6.01
CA SER A 205 1.91 -12.88 4.99
C SER A 205 1.66 -14.39 4.88
N LYS A 206 1.83 -15.14 5.98
CA LYS A 206 1.61 -16.61 6.03
C LYS A 206 0.19 -17.04 5.65
N ALA A 207 -0.83 -16.22 5.90
CA ALA A 207 -2.21 -16.53 5.52
C ALA A 207 -2.46 -16.32 4.02
N LEU A 208 -1.85 -15.28 3.43
CA LEU A 208 -1.86 -15.06 1.99
C LEU A 208 -1.12 -16.20 1.26
N GLU A 209 0.06 -16.57 1.73
CA GLU A 209 0.84 -17.71 1.22
C GLU A 209 0.02 -19.02 1.26
N THR A 210 -0.58 -19.35 2.40
CA THR A 210 -1.46 -20.52 2.56
C THR A 210 -2.65 -20.48 1.59
N GLY A 211 -3.23 -19.29 1.38
CA GLY A 211 -4.32 -19.08 0.42
C GLY A 211 -3.89 -19.34 -1.03
N ILE A 212 -2.72 -18.83 -1.42
CA ILE A 212 -2.13 -19.03 -2.76
C ILE A 212 -1.85 -20.52 -3.01
N PHE A 213 -1.27 -21.24 -2.05
CA PHE A 213 -1.09 -22.69 -2.15
C PHE A 213 -2.41 -23.45 -2.29
N THR A 214 -3.42 -23.09 -1.48
CA THR A 214 -4.74 -23.71 -1.54
C THR A 214 -5.40 -23.50 -2.92
N MET A 215 -5.25 -22.31 -3.51
CA MET A 215 -5.72 -22.02 -4.87
C MET A 215 -4.94 -22.83 -5.93
N ALA A 216 -3.61 -22.93 -5.81
CA ALA A 216 -2.79 -23.71 -6.73
C ALA A 216 -3.15 -25.21 -6.73
N MET A 217 -3.48 -25.77 -5.56
CA MET A 217 -3.94 -27.15 -5.41
C MET A 217 -5.36 -27.37 -5.97
N SER A 218 -6.24 -26.37 -5.84
CA SER A 218 -7.67 -26.51 -6.19
C SER A 218 -7.95 -26.22 -7.67
N GLU A 219 -7.34 -25.16 -8.21
CA GLU A 219 -7.51 -24.71 -9.59
C GLU A 219 -6.24 -23.99 -10.09
N PRO A 220 -5.31 -24.72 -10.75
CA PRO A 220 -4.06 -24.16 -11.25
C PRO A 220 -4.23 -22.94 -12.17
N ALA A 221 -5.36 -22.83 -12.89
CA ALA A 221 -5.63 -21.66 -13.73
C ALA A 221 -5.80 -20.36 -12.90
N VAL A 222 -6.38 -20.45 -11.69
CA VAL A 222 -6.52 -19.30 -10.78
C VAL A 222 -5.15 -18.89 -10.24
N PHE A 223 -4.32 -19.84 -9.82
CA PHE A 223 -2.95 -19.55 -9.39
C PHE A 223 -2.14 -18.86 -10.50
N ASN A 224 -2.15 -19.40 -11.72
CA ASN A 224 -1.47 -18.79 -12.87
C ASN A 224 -1.97 -17.37 -13.16
N THR A 225 -3.28 -17.13 -13.01
CA THR A 225 -3.88 -15.79 -13.16
C THR A 225 -3.39 -14.82 -12.10
N LEU A 226 -3.28 -15.25 -10.84
CA LEU A 226 -2.72 -14.43 -9.75
C LEU A 226 -1.23 -14.13 -9.96
N MET A 227 -0.43 -15.12 -10.38
CA MET A 227 0.99 -14.91 -10.70
C MET A 227 1.17 -13.89 -11.84
N VAL A 228 0.29 -13.89 -12.84
CA VAL A 228 0.24 -12.84 -13.87
C VAL A 228 -0.13 -11.49 -13.24
N LEU A 229 -1.18 -11.38 -12.43
CA LEU A 229 -1.59 -10.10 -11.81
C LEU A 229 -0.55 -9.51 -10.83
N MET A 230 0.28 -10.36 -10.20
CA MET A 230 1.38 -9.92 -9.33
C MET A 230 2.69 -9.64 -10.10
N SER A 231 2.76 -10.00 -11.38
CA SER A 231 3.95 -9.77 -12.20
C SER A 231 4.04 -8.31 -12.67
N PRO A 232 5.23 -7.69 -12.68
CA PRO A 232 5.37 -6.27 -12.99
C PRO A 232 5.10 -5.90 -14.46
N SER A 233 5.12 -6.89 -15.36
CA SER A 233 4.93 -6.72 -16.81
C SER A 233 3.47 -6.83 -17.26
N CYS A 234 2.52 -6.97 -16.33
CA CYS A 234 1.18 -7.51 -16.59
C CYS A 234 0.05 -6.49 -16.30
N PRO A 235 -1.21 -6.80 -16.64
CA PRO A 235 -2.33 -5.89 -16.41
C PRO A 235 -2.43 -5.47 -14.94
N SER A 236 -2.33 -4.17 -14.70
CA SER A 236 -2.19 -3.61 -13.36
C SER A 236 -3.56 -3.47 -12.70
N LEU A 237 -3.72 -4.11 -11.54
CA LEU A 237 -4.85 -3.90 -10.64
C LEU A 237 -4.67 -2.55 -9.94
N LYS A 238 -5.55 -1.58 -10.22
CA LYS A 238 -5.52 -0.22 -9.67
C LYS A 238 -6.85 0.17 -9.06
N ALA A 239 -6.80 0.95 -7.99
CA ALA A 239 -7.93 1.75 -7.53
C ALA A 239 -7.87 3.11 -8.23
N VAL A 240 -8.90 3.46 -8.99
CA VAL A 240 -9.00 4.73 -9.75
C VAL A 240 -10.20 5.56 -9.25
N PRO A 241 -10.08 6.89 -9.12
CA PRO A 241 -11.23 7.74 -8.78
C PRO A 241 -12.37 7.59 -9.79
N VAL A 242 -13.60 7.47 -9.30
CA VAL A 242 -14.79 7.25 -10.14
C VAL A 242 -15.01 8.38 -11.16
N GLU A 243 -14.59 9.61 -10.81
CA GLU A 243 -14.52 10.80 -11.66
C GLU A 243 -13.87 10.49 -13.03
N GLN A 244 -12.70 9.82 -13.01
CA GLN A 244 -11.90 9.55 -14.21
C GLN A 244 -12.59 8.63 -15.21
N VAL A 245 -13.60 7.88 -14.76
CA VAL A 245 -14.42 6.98 -15.58
C VAL A 245 -15.73 7.66 -16.00
N LEU A 246 -16.36 8.42 -15.10
CA LEU A 246 -17.60 9.16 -15.37
C LEU A 246 -17.40 10.26 -16.43
N ASP A 247 -16.32 11.04 -16.30
CA ASP A 247 -15.97 12.11 -17.25
C ASP A 247 -15.73 11.60 -18.68
N LYS A 248 -15.26 10.35 -18.82
CA LYS A 248 -14.96 9.73 -20.11
C LYS A 248 -16.14 9.05 -20.79
N GLY A 249 -17.20 8.68 -20.06
CA GLY A 249 -18.18 7.72 -20.59
C GLY A 249 -19.66 7.96 -20.27
N LEU A 250 -20.02 8.70 -19.22
CA LEU A 250 -21.41 8.78 -18.74
C LEU A 250 -22.00 10.19 -18.68
N GLY A 251 -21.16 11.23 -18.70
CA GLY A 251 -21.58 12.62 -18.67
C GLY A 251 -22.03 13.07 -17.27
N MET A 252 -21.55 14.24 -16.85
CA MET A 252 -21.81 14.78 -15.51
C MET A 252 -23.28 15.24 -15.36
N GLY A 253 -24.13 14.34 -14.84
CA GLY A 253 -25.52 14.63 -14.49
C GLY A 253 -25.62 15.54 -13.27
N GLY A 254 -25.77 16.84 -13.50
CA GLY A 254 -25.37 17.84 -12.51
C GLY A 254 -26.32 18.17 -11.34
N ARG A 255 -25.74 19.01 -10.45
CA ARG A 255 -26.41 19.99 -9.55
C ARG A 255 -26.83 19.57 -8.13
N SER A 256 -26.17 18.57 -7.53
CA SER A 256 -26.09 18.46 -6.06
C SER A 256 -24.62 18.54 -5.61
N PRO A 257 -24.24 19.38 -4.62
CA PRO A 257 -22.88 19.41 -4.11
C PRO A 257 -22.45 18.03 -3.58
N GLY A 258 -21.35 17.50 -4.08
CA GLY A 258 -20.75 16.23 -3.61
C GLY A 258 -21.25 14.94 -4.29
N ILE A 259 -22.32 14.98 -5.09
CA ILE A 259 -22.77 13.84 -5.91
C ILE A 259 -22.24 14.02 -7.34
N LEU A 260 -21.53 13.03 -7.87
CA LEU A 260 -20.99 13.03 -9.22
C LEU A 260 -21.98 12.44 -10.24
N ALA A 261 -22.51 11.27 -9.93
CA ALA A 261 -23.43 10.54 -10.80
C ALA A 261 -24.30 9.58 -10.00
N ARG A 262 -25.38 9.12 -10.65
CA ARG A 262 -26.16 7.97 -10.22
C ARG A 262 -26.08 6.91 -11.31
N ALA A 263 -25.38 5.82 -11.05
CA ALA A 263 -25.06 4.78 -12.02
C ALA A 263 -25.05 3.40 -11.37
N ASN A 264 -25.50 2.38 -12.12
CA ASN A 264 -25.42 0.98 -11.72
C ASN A 264 -24.04 0.37 -12.08
N TRP A 265 -23.79 -0.86 -11.63
CA TRP A 265 -22.50 -1.54 -11.87
C TRP A 265 -22.24 -1.81 -13.36
N ARG A 266 -23.29 -2.08 -14.16
CA ARG A 266 -23.12 -2.37 -15.61
C ARG A 266 -22.69 -1.14 -16.39
N GLU A 267 -23.26 0.01 -16.09
CA GLU A 267 -22.93 1.30 -16.73
C GLU A 267 -21.45 1.64 -16.50
N LEU A 268 -20.98 1.51 -15.26
CA LEU A 268 -19.56 1.71 -14.92
C LEU A 268 -18.65 0.67 -15.55
N ASN A 269 -19.02 -0.62 -15.53
CA ASN A 269 -18.26 -1.67 -16.20
C ASN A 269 -18.19 -1.44 -17.72
N ALA A 270 -19.23 -0.89 -18.34
CA ALA A 270 -19.20 -0.49 -19.75
C ALA A 270 -18.22 0.67 -19.98
N ALA A 271 -18.26 1.72 -19.15
CA ALA A 271 -17.33 2.85 -19.24
C ALA A 271 -15.85 2.44 -19.03
N VAL A 272 -15.57 1.57 -18.05
CA VAL A 272 -14.23 1.00 -17.84
C VAL A 272 -13.78 0.16 -19.04
N ARG A 273 -14.67 -0.64 -19.65
CA ARG A 273 -14.37 -1.43 -20.86
C ARG A 273 -14.10 -0.58 -22.09
N MET A 274 -14.77 0.57 -22.25
CA MET A 274 -14.45 1.53 -23.32
C MET A 274 -13.02 2.08 -23.20
N SER A 275 -12.44 2.07 -21.98
CA SER A 275 -11.06 2.47 -21.70
C SER A 275 -10.06 1.29 -21.70
N GLY A 276 -10.44 0.13 -22.25
CA GLY A 276 -9.58 -1.06 -22.29
C GLY A 276 -9.40 -1.81 -20.94
N GLY A 277 -10.18 -1.44 -19.92
CA GLY A 277 -10.10 -2.03 -18.59
C GLY A 277 -11.17 -3.08 -18.27
N LEU A 278 -11.03 -3.73 -17.12
CA LEU A 278 -12.04 -4.59 -16.51
C LEU A 278 -12.38 -4.09 -15.11
N LEU A 279 -13.65 -3.76 -14.85
CA LEU A 279 -14.12 -3.43 -13.50
C LEU A 279 -14.25 -4.73 -12.68
N VAL A 280 -13.51 -4.82 -11.58
CA VAL A 280 -13.53 -6.00 -10.69
C VAL A 280 -14.12 -5.71 -9.30
N GLY A 281 -14.14 -4.45 -8.88
CA GLY A 281 -14.69 -4.03 -7.60
C GLY A 281 -14.83 -2.51 -7.49
N TRP A 282 -15.20 -2.02 -6.31
CA TRP A 282 -15.30 -0.60 -5.98
C TRP A 282 -15.17 -0.39 -4.48
N HIS A 283 -15.05 0.87 -4.08
CA HIS A 283 -15.07 1.34 -2.71
C HIS A 283 -15.90 2.61 -2.67
N GLN A 284 -16.78 2.73 -1.68
CA GLN A 284 -17.47 3.98 -1.37
C GLN A 284 -16.91 4.53 -0.07
N ARG A 285 -16.70 5.84 -0.01
CA ARG A 285 -16.14 6.56 1.15
C ARG A 285 -16.89 6.29 2.46
N THR A 286 -18.18 5.96 2.38
CA THR A 286 -19.04 5.62 3.53
C THR A 286 -18.76 4.24 4.15
N GLN A 287 -17.92 3.40 3.53
CA GLN A 287 -17.72 1.98 3.90
C GLN A 287 -16.42 1.69 4.65
N GLY A 288 -15.74 2.70 5.19
CA GLY A 288 -14.45 2.55 5.87
C GLY A 288 -13.32 2.25 4.89
N LEU A 289 -12.46 1.26 5.15
CA LEU A 289 -11.37 0.86 4.25
C LEU A 289 -11.71 -0.35 3.36
N LYS A 290 -12.94 -0.85 3.41
CA LYS A 290 -13.31 -2.13 2.79
C LYS A 290 -13.75 -1.95 1.34
N PHE A 291 -12.95 -2.48 0.40
CA PHE A 291 -13.37 -2.65 -0.99
C PHE A 291 -14.42 -3.76 -1.12
N GLN A 292 -15.39 -3.56 -2.01
CA GLN A 292 -16.32 -4.58 -2.47
C GLN A 292 -15.85 -5.13 -3.82
N LEU A 293 -15.86 -6.45 -3.98
CA LEU A 293 -15.69 -7.10 -5.28
C LEU A 293 -17.03 -7.20 -6.01
N THR A 294 -16.97 -7.41 -7.32
CA THR A 294 -18.11 -7.55 -8.24
C THR A 294 -19.25 -8.35 -7.60
N PRO A 295 -20.49 -7.79 -7.49
CA PRO A 295 -21.54 -8.43 -6.72
C PRO A 295 -22.13 -9.59 -7.51
N SER A 296 -22.67 -10.60 -6.82
CA SER A 296 -23.36 -11.72 -7.46
C SER A 296 -24.76 -11.36 -7.98
N CYS A 297 -25.42 -10.39 -7.35
CA CYS A 297 -26.73 -9.85 -7.69
C CYS A 297 -26.70 -8.30 -7.73
N GLY A 298 -27.84 -7.63 -7.93
CA GLY A 298 -27.97 -6.17 -7.81
C GLY A 298 -27.20 -5.32 -8.84
N LYS A 299 -26.60 -5.90 -9.87
CA LYS A 299 -25.75 -5.19 -10.86
C LYS A 299 -26.47 -4.07 -11.63
N ASP A 300 -27.79 -4.14 -11.68
CA ASP A 300 -28.70 -3.21 -12.36
C ASP A 300 -29.28 -2.15 -11.41
N GLU A 301 -29.01 -2.24 -10.10
CA GLU A 301 -29.49 -1.29 -9.10
C GLU A 301 -28.66 0.01 -9.15
N PRO A 302 -29.30 1.19 -9.30
CA PRO A 302 -28.58 2.45 -9.49
C PRO A 302 -28.05 2.99 -8.15
N MET A 303 -26.72 3.01 -8.01
CA MET A 303 -26.02 3.54 -6.84
C MET A 303 -25.68 5.02 -7.02
N VAL A 304 -25.53 5.76 -5.92
CA VAL A 304 -25.09 7.16 -5.91
C VAL A 304 -23.59 7.18 -5.65
N TRP A 305 -22.86 7.92 -6.49
CA TRP A 305 -21.39 8.03 -6.45
C TRP A 305 -20.98 9.45 -6.09
N HIS A 306 -20.01 9.54 -5.19
CA HIS A 306 -19.49 10.78 -4.61
C HIS A 306 -18.03 10.96 -4.96
N SER A 307 -17.52 12.19 -4.81
CA SER A 307 -16.11 12.44 -5.05
C SER A 307 -15.22 11.74 -4.02
N GLY A 308 -14.17 11.10 -4.52
CA GLY A 308 -13.29 10.21 -3.76
C GLY A 308 -13.79 8.77 -3.58
N ASP A 309 -14.95 8.37 -4.14
CA ASP A 309 -15.28 6.95 -4.30
C ASP A 309 -14.35 6.34 -5.36
N LEU A 310 -13.83 5.12 -5.13
CA LEU A 310 -12.87 4.48 -6.04
C LEU A 310 -13.46 3.26 -6.76
N LEU A 311 -13.06 3.05 -8.00
CA LEU A 311 -13.28 1.83 -8.77
C LEU A 311 -12.02 0.97 -8.76
N LEU A 312 -12.17 -0.32 -8.46
CA LEU A 312 -11.08 -1.29 -8.55
C LEU A 312 -11.11 -1.93 -9.95
N VAL A 313 -10.08 -1.64 -10.73
CA VAL A 313 -10.00 -1.97 -12.17
C VAL A 313 -8.71 -2.71 -12.49
N ILE A 314 -8.77 -3.63 -13.44
CA ILE A 314 -7.58 -4.21 -14.09
C ILE A 314 -7.40 -3.47 -15.42
N LEU A 315 -6.25 -2.82 -15.60
CA LEU A 315 -5.91 -2.06 -16.81
C LEU A 315 -4.78 -2.73 -17.57
N GLN A 316 -4.86 -2.78 -18.91
CA GLN A 316 -3.73 -3.23 -19.72
C GLN A 316 -2.57 -2.21 -19.69
N PRO A 317 -1.29 -2.65 -19.76
CA PRO A 317 -0.13 -1.75 -19.60
C PRO A 317 -0.07 -0.60 -20.62
N ASP A 318 -0.59 -0.81 -21.83
CA ASP A 318 -0.43 0.09 -22.97
C ASP A 318 -1.54 1.15 -23.12
N PHE A 319 -2.56 1.14 -22.25
CA PHE A 319 -3.59 2.19 -22.20
C PHE A 319 -3.25 3.24 -21.13
N LYS A 320 -2.53 4.28 -21.55
CA LYS A 320 -2.33 5.54 -20.81
C LYS A 320 -3.33 6.60 -21.27
#